data_AF-A0A6G0UWP5-F1
#
_entry.id   AF-A0A6G0UWP5-F1
#
_cell.length_a   1.000
_cell.length_b   1.000
_cell.length_c   1.000
_cell.angle_alpha   90.00
_cell.angle_beta   90.00
_cell.angle_gamma   90.00
#
_symmetry.space_group_name_H-M   'P 1'
#
loop_
_entity.id
_entity.type
_entity.pdbx_description
1 polymer ?
#
loop_
_entity_poly.entity_id
_entity_poly.type
_entity_poly.pdbx_seq_one_letter_code
_entity_poly.pdbx_strand_id
1 'polypeptide(L)'
;MAATNNDVFILFPLTYIIPTYILYTVELFTMFVNRRGTKFAGSFFNIWVSSAINNLICSILYFVTYRGSKAVILGRIYSIIPSSGFFITLILFIVYGSGSTQVVLDLVLCFNRFTVVWMGTKHVTFWKKYCKIILFIAFCIPAATTWETWFFDVKLSLKNASDPNQGYVWNPTNTKAIPWMQTPLIICGTVVITATLSFLMNCYVCWYLLKQKKNKNGGKMISKQDLKLFLYNLLIFLTQAVQFCLQMVFLLLPPGHILYSFAISIQFFVMDVNSLAPAWFILFMSSALRTSIMDFFGKTRVSVFMISTNSGVGNHHLRMRNTGTSSN
;
A
#
# COMPACT_ATOMS: atom_id res chain seq x y z
N MET A 1 6.59 -9.69 -33.46
CA MET A 1 6.63 -8.36 -32.81
C MET A 1 7.89 -8.31 -31.97
N ALA A 2 8.91 -7.56 -32.40
CA ALA A 2 10.05 -7.28 -31.55
C ALA A 2 9.61 -6.26 -30.49
N ALA A 3 9.83 -6.57 -29.20
CA ALA A 3 9.57 -5.62 -28.12
C ALA A 3 10.42 -4.37 -28.35
N THR A 4 9.79 -3.20 -28.38
CA THR A 4 10.53 -1.93 -28.47
C THR A 4 11.25 -1.67 -27.15
N ASN A 5 12.29 -0.83 -27.13
CA ASN A 5 12.98 -0.43 -25.89
C ASN A 5 12.00 0.07 -24.80
N ASN A 6 10.84 0.63 -25.19
CA ASN A 6 9.80 1.06 -24.26
C ASN A 6 9.02 -0.10 -23.60
N ASP A 7 8.91 -1.26 -24.26
CA ASP A 7 8.17 -2.42 -23.73
C ASP A 7 8.99 -3.17 -22.66
N VAL A 8 10.32 -3.18 -22.78
CA VAL A 8 11.24 -3.72 -21.76
C VAL A 8 11.10 -2.96 -20.44
N PHE A 9 10.86 -1.65 -20.50
CA PHE A 9 10.61 -0.80 -19.32
C PHE A 9 9.30 -1.12 -18.58
N ILE A 10 8.40 -1.94 -19.15
CA ILE A 10 7.16 -2.40 -18.51
C ILE A 10 7.27 -3.83 -18.02
N LEU A 11 7.93 -4.69 -18.79
CA LEU A 11 8.12 -6.09 -18.40
C LEU A 11 8.91 -6.22 -17.10
N PHE A 12 9.95 -5.40 -16.90
CA PHE A 12 10.73 -5.42 -15.66
C PHE A 12 9.86 -5.09 -14.42
N PRO A 13 9.08 -3.99 -14.38
CA PRO A 13 8.14 -3.74 -13.28
C PRO A 13 7.15 -4.85 -12.99
N LEU A 14 6.62 -5.50 -14.03
CA LEU A 14 5.64 -6.57 -13.86
C LEU A 14 6.22 -7.76 -13.06
N THR A 15 7.53 -8.01 -13.13
CA THR A 15 8.18 -9.10 -12.38
C THR A 15 8.05 -8.97 -10.87
N TYR A 16 7.96 -7.74 -10.32
CA TYR A 16 7.79 -7.52 -8.89
C TYR A 16 6.38 -7.02 -8.51
N ILE A 17 5.66 -6.36 -9.42
CA ILE A 17 4.27 -5.91 -9.18
C ILE A 17 3.35 -7.12 -9.00
N ILE A 18 3.38 -8.09 -9.94
CA ILE A 18 2.44 -9.21 -9.93
C ILE A 18 2.58 -10.07 -8.67
N PRO A 19 3.79 -10.53 -8.26
CA PRO A 19 3.94 -11.29 -7.02
C PRO A 19 3.48 -10.50 -5.79
N THR A 20 3.70 -9.19 -5.77
CA THR A 20 3.30 -8.36 -4.63
C THR A 20 1.79 -8.15 -4.55
N TYR A 21 1.09 -8.04 -5.68
CA TYR A 21 -0.38 -7.99 -5.69
C TYR A 21 -1.00 -9.29 -5.20
N ILE A 22 -0.42 -10.43 -5.61
CA ILE A 22 -0.82 -11.74 -5.09
C ILE A 22 -0.61 -11.78 -3.58
N LEU A 23 0.56 -11.31 -3.09
CA LEU A 23 0.86 -11.26 -1.67
C LEU A 23 -0.16 -10.40 -0.90
N TYR A 24 -0.40 -9.15 -1.32
CA TYR A 24 -1.41 -8.30 -0.69
C TYR A 24 -2.80 -8.96 -0.65
N THR A 25 -3.20 -9.61 -1.74
CA THR A 25 -4.50 -10.30 -1.82
C THR A 25 -4.58 -11.43 -0.80
N VAL A 26 -3.53 -12.26 -0.70
CA VAL A 26 -3.44 -13.35 0.28
C VAL A 26 -3.44 -12.81 1.71
N GLU A 27 -2.71 -11.74 1.99
CA GLU A 27 -2.65 -11.11 3.31
C GLU A 27 -4.00 -10.53 3.73
N LEU A 28 -4.62 -9.73 2.86
CA LEU A 28 -5.94 -9.15 3.10
C LEU A 28 -6.99 -10.25 3.32
N PHE A 29 -7.02 -11.25 2.45
CA PHE A 29 -7.94 -12.38 2.59
C PHE A 29 -7.74 -13.13 3.91
N THR A 30 -6.49 -13.45 4.26
CA THR A 30 -6.14 -14.13 5.51
C THR A 30 -6.58 -13.32 6.73
N MET A 31 -6.38 -11.99 6.71
CA MET A 31 -6.80 -11.11 7.79
C MET A 31 -8.32 -11.01 7.89
N PHE A 32 -9.06 -10.97 6.77
CA PHE A 32 -10.51 -10.93 6.76
C PHE A 32 -11.14 -12.24 7.27
N VAL A 33 -10.65 -13.39 6.80
CA VAL A 33 -11.14 -14.72 7.25
C VAL A 33 -10.89 -14.91 8.75
N ASN A 34 -9.70 -14.57 9.22
CA ASN A 34 -9.31 -14.74 10.63
C ASN A 34 -9.74 -13.57 11.54
N ARG A 35 -10.49 -12.59 11.03
CA ARG A 35 -10.90 -11.40 11.78
C ARG A 35 -11.78 -11.75 12.98
N ARG A 36 -12.58 -12.81 12.88
CA ARG A 36 -13.47 -13.29 13.96
C ARG A 36 -12.72 -13.92 15.14
N GLY A 37 -11.49 -14.39 14.94
CA GLY A 37 -10.68 -15.11 15.93
C GLY A 37 -9.79 -14.25 16.82
N THR A 38 -10.05 -12.94 16.96
CA THR A 38 -9.27 -11.94 17.73
C THR A 38 -7.82 -11.67 17.28
N LYS A 39 -7.14 -12.60 16.57
CA LYS A 39 -5.72 -12.48 16.17
C LYS A 39 -5.39 -11.20 15.39
N PHE A 40 -6.31 -10.72 14.56
CA PHE A 40 -6.14 -9.51 13.73
C PHE A 40 -7.12 -8.38 14.08
N ALA A 41 -7.79 -8.44 15.24
CA ALA A 41 -8.74 -7.41 15.66
C ALA A 41 -8.07 -6.11 16.17
N GLY A 42 -6.75 -6.11 16.31
CA GLY A 42 -5.97 -4.99 16.82
C GLY A 42 -6.06 -3.74 15.94
N SER A 43 -5.90 -2.57 16.57
CA SER A 43 -5.92 -1.26 15.89
C SER A 43 -4.89 -1.16 14.77
N PHE A 44 -3.68 -1.70 14.99
CA PHE A 44 -2.63 -1.77 13.98
C PHE A 44 -3.11 -2.46 12.70
N PHE A 45 -3.71 -3.66 12.80
CA PHE A 45 -4.14 -4.41 11.61
C PHE A 45 -5.32 -3.74 10.90
N ASN A 46 -6.24 -3.08 11.61
CA ASN A 46 -7.31 -2.31 10.96
C ASN A 46 -6.76 -1.14 10.13
N ILE A 47 -5.75 -0.43 10.65
CA ILE A 47 -5.08 0.65 9.91
C ILE A 47 -4.28 0.06 8.74
N TRP A 48 -3.53 -1.01 8.98
CA TRP A 48 -2.75 -1.69 7.97
C TRP A 48 -3.61 -2.17 6.80
N VAL A 49 -4.76 -2.79 7.05
CA VAL A 49 -5.71 -3.21 5.99
C VAL A 49 -6.16 -2.02 5.15
N SER A 50 -6.44 -0.88 5.78
CA SER A 50 -6.84 0.35 5.07
C SER A 50 -5.68 0.88 4.21
N SER A 51 -4.45 0.87 4.75
CA SER A 51 -3.23 1.23 4.02
C SER A 51 -2.96 0.27 2.85
N ALA A 52 -3.06 -1.04 3.06
CA ALA A 52 -2.84 -2.06 2.04
C ALA A 52 -3.83 -1.95 0.86
N ILE A 53 -5.12 -1.70 1.13
CA ILE A 53 -6.11 -1.45 0.08
C ILE A 53 -5.76 -0.17 -0.69
N ASN A 54 -5.41 0.90 0.02
CA ASN A 54 -5.01 2.15 -0.63
C ASN A 54 -3.74 1.97 -1.47
N ASN A 55 -2.74 1.22 -0.98
CA ASN A 55 -1.48 0.95 -1.68
C ASN A 55 -1.70 0.13 -2.97
N LEU A 56 -2.64 -0.83 -2.95
CA LEU A 56 -3.04 -1.54 -4.16
C LEU A 56 -3.69 -0.60 -5.19
N ILE A 57 -4.66 0.22 -4.75
CA ILE A 57 -5.33 1.20 -5.62
C ILE A 57 -4.29 2.16 -6.22
N CYS A 58 -3.45 2.73 -5.35
CA CYS A 58 -2.35 3.61 -5.68
C CYS A 58 -1.44 2.99 -6.75
N SER A 59 -0.92 1.78 -6.49
CA SER A 59 -0.01 1.10 -7.42
C SER A 59 -0.66 0.77 -8.77
N ILE A 60 -1.92 0.32 -8.78
CA ILE A 60 -2.67 0.05 -10.02
C ILE A 60 -2.84 1.34 -10.82
N LEU A 61 -3.25 2.42 -10.18
CA LEU A 61 -3.45 3.71 -10.84
C LEU A 61 -2.13 4.32 -11.32
N TYR A 62 -1.05 4.23 -10.55
CA TYR A 62 0.28 4.66 -10.99
C TYR A 62 0.74 3.86 -12.22
N PHE A 63 0.51 2.54 -12.22
CA PHE A 63 0.81 1.71 -13.37
C PHE A 63 0.00 2.16 -14.59
N VAL A 64 -1.33 2.27 -14.48
CA VAL A 64 -2.22 2.65 -15.59
C VAL A 64 -1.90 4.07 -16.10
N THR A 65 -1.73 5.05 -15.22
CA THR A 65 -1.57 6.44 -15.65
C THR A 65 -0.18 6.72 -16.21
N TYR A 66 0.89 6.12 -15.66
CA TYR A 66 2.26 6.57 -16.00
C TYR A 66 3.13 5.56 -16.74
N ARG A 67 2.88 4.26 -16.59
CA ARG A 67 3.66 3.20 -17.26
C ARG A 67 2.89 2.56 -18.39
N GLY A 68 1.69 2.09 -18.09
CA GLY A 68 0.80 1.44 -19.03
C GLY A 68 0.48 2.33 -20.21
N SER A 69 0.25 3.63 -19.98
CA SER A 69 -0.05 4.56 -21.07
C SER A 69 1.10 4.65 -22.08
N LYS A 70 2.35 4.53 -21.62
CA LYS A 70 3.56 4.60 -22.46
C LYS A 70 3.85 3.29 -23.21
N ALA A 71 3.17 2.20 -22.85
CA ALA A 71 3.33 0.88 -23.48
C ALA A 71 2.74 0.87 -24.88
N VAL A 72 3.53 0.43 -25.87
CA VAL A 72 3.02 0.28 -27.24
C VAL A 72 2.00 -0.86 -27.28
N ILE A 73 2.29 -1.96 -26.56
CA ILE A 73 1.41 -3.13 -26.45
C ILE A 73 0.02 -2.78 -25.88
N LEU A 74 -0.07 -1.79 -24.98
CA LEU A 74 -1.35 -1.36 -24.42
C LEU A 74 -2.00 -0.23 -25.21
N GLY A 75 -1.38 0.28 -26.29
CA GLY A 75 -1.86 1.44 -27.03
C GLY A 75 -3.31 1.32 -27.52
N ARG A 76 -3.75 0.10 -27.91
CA ARG A 76 -5.16 -0.16 -28.30
C ARG A 76 -6.15 0.00 -27.15
N ILE A 77 -5.73 -0.24 -25.90
CA ILE A 77 -6.58 -0.05 -24.74
C ILE A 77 -6.73 1.46 -24.48
N TYR A 78 -5.63 2.20 -24.55
CA TYR A 78 -5.65 3.66 -24.34
C TYR A 78 -6.35 4.43 -25.46
N SER A 79 -6.41 3.91 -26.68
CA SER A 79 -7.18 4.54 -27.77
C SER A 79 -8.69 4.54 -27.57
N ILE A 80 -9.21 3.66 -26.70
CA ILE A 80 -10.64 3.54 -26.41
C ILE A 80 -11.02 4.44 -25.21
N ILE A 81 -10.04 4.81 -24.38
CA ILE A 81 -10.26 5.69 -23.23
C ILE A 81 -10.61 7.10 -23.75
N PRO A 82 -11.65 7.76 -23.20
CA PRO A 82 -11.96 9.14 -23.55
C PRO A 82 -10.72 10.03 -23.42
N SER A 83 -10.38 10.76 -24.48
CA SER A 83 -9.14 11.55 -24.54
C SER A 83 -9.13 12.75 -23.59
N SER A 84 -10.29 13.18 -23.08
CA SER A 84 -10.43 14.32 -22.16
C SER A 84 -11.80 14.28 -21.46
N GLY A 85 -11.94 15.07 -20.39
CA GLY A 85 -13.21 15.27 -19.69
C GLY A 85 -13.24 14.62 -18.30
N PHE A 86 -14.43 14.54 -17.72
CA PHE A 86 -14.65 14.15 -16.32
C PHE A 86 -13.93 12.85 -15.91
N PHE A 87 -13.90 11.85 -16.79
CA PHE A 87 -13.26 10.56 -16.50
C PHE A 87 -11.75 10.68 -16.27
N ILE A 88 -11.06 11.46 -17.09
CA ILE A 88 -9.62 11.72 -16.99
C ILE A 88 -9.32 12.51 -15.72
N THR A 89 -10.11 13.54 -15.44
CA THR A 89 -10.02 14.34 -14.21
C THR A 89 -10.25 13.49 -12.96
N LEU A 90 -11.23 12.58 -12.99
CA LEU A 90 -11.53 11.66 -11.90
C LEU A 90 -10.35 10.70 -11.65
N ILE A 91 -9.77 10.10 -12.69
CA ILE A 91 -8.58 9.25 -12.54
C ILE A 91 -7.45 10.04 -11.89
N LEU A 92 -7.22 11.27 -12.34
CA LEU A 92 -6.16 12.13 -11.80
C LEU A 92 -6.39 12.45 -10.32
N PHE A 93 -7.62 12.83 -9.96
CA PHE A 93 -8.03 13.07 -8.58
C PHE A 93 -7.75 11.84 -7.70
N ILE A 94 -8.09 10.63 -8.16
CA ILE A 94 -7.86 9.40 -7.38
C ILE A 94 -6.36 9.07 -7.31
N VAL A 95 -5.59 9.26 -8.38
CA VAL A 95 -4.12 9.05 -8.39
C VAL A 95 -3.46 9.91 -7.31
N TYR A 96 -3.68 11.23 -7.36
CA TYR A 96 -3.09 12.14 -6.37
C TYR A 96 -3.67 11.89 -4.96
N GLY A 97 -4.98 11.68 -4.87
CA GLY A 97 -5.68 11.40 -3.61
C GLY A 97 -5.09 10.19 -2.91
N SER A 98 -4.98 9.06 -3.62
CA SER A 98 -4.43 7.81 -3.10
C SER A 98 -2.97 7.93 -2.66
N GLY A 99 -2.14 8.68 -3.40
CA GLY A 99 -0.75 8.94 -3.03
C GLY A 99 -0.65 9.74 -1.72
N SER A 100 -1.44 10.80 -1.58
CA SER A 100 -1.52 11.58 -0.33
C SER A 100 -2.11 10.73 0.82
N THR A 101 -3.13 9.92 0.55
CA THR A 101 -3.73 9.00 1.53
C THR A 101 -2.73 7.98 2.04
N GLN A 102 -1.89 7.43 1.18
CA GLN A 102 -0.84 6.49 1.58
C GLN A 102 0.07 7.11 2.63
N VAL A 103 0.56 8.31 2.36
CA VAL A 103 1.47 9.03 3.27
C VAL A 103 0.81 9.33 4.62
N VAL A 104 -0.47 9.75 4.61
CA VAL A 104 -1.23 10.01 5.85
C VAL A 104 -1.51 8.71 6.62
N LEU A 105 -1.85 7.61 5.96
CA LEU A 105 -2.11 6.33 6.62
C LEU A 105 -0.85 5.74 7.27
N ASP A 106 0.31 5.93 6.64
CA ASP A 106 1.60 5.54 7.20
C ASP A 106 1.96 6.41 8.43
N LEU A 107 1.65 7.72 8.41
CA LEU A 107 1.73 8.55 9.61
C LEU A 107 0.81 8.01 10.72
N VAL A 108 -0.42 7.60 10.37
CA VAL A 108 -1.36 7.00 11.34
C VAL A 108 -0.81 5.68 11.90
N LEU A 109 -0.15 4.85 11.09
CA LEU A 109 0.57 3.66 11.54
C LEU A 109 1.71 4.04 12.50
N CYS A 110 2.50 5.06 12.17
CA CYS A 110 3.56 5.58 13.04
C CYS A 110 3.00 6.05 14.38
N PHE A 111 1.94 6.87 14.34
CA PHE A 111 1.24 7.35 15.53
C PHE A 111 0.65 6.20 16.36
N ASN A 112 0.12 5.18 15.72
CA ASN A 112 -0.35 3.99 16.40
C ASN A 112 0.75 3.31 17.22
N ARG A 113 1.97 3.16 16.69
CA ARG A 113 3.09 2.58 17.46
C ARG A 113 3.63 3.55 18.52
N PHE A 114 3.71 4.85 18.20
CA PHE A 114 4.07 5.87 19.17
C PHE A 114 3.17 5.82 20.42
N THR A 115 1.85 5.73 20.23
CA THR A 115 0.90 5.68 21.38
C THR A 115 1.03 4.41 22.23
N VAL A 116 1.56 3.29 21.71
CA VAL A 116 1.85 2.11 22.54
C VAL A 116 2.89 2.47 23.61
N VAL A 117 3.93 3.22 23.21
CA VAL A 117 5.01 3.66 24.09
C VAL A 117 4.53 4.79 25.01
N TRP A 118 3.86 5.79 24.44
CA TRP A 118 3.46 6.99 25.17
C TRP A 118 2.30 6.74 26.16
N MET A 119 1.27 6.00 25.75
CA MET A 119 0.05 5.79 26.56
C MET A 119 0.03 4.46 27.32
N GLY A 120 0.91 3.51 26.98
CA GLY A 120 0.97 2.19 27.63
C GLY A 120 -0.38 1.46 27.61
N THR A 121 -0.96 1.22 28.80
CA THR A 121 -2.23 0.48 28.95
C THR A 121 -3.44 1.20 28.36
N LYS A 122 -3.43 2.53 28.29
CA LYS A 122 -4.55 3.32 27.74
C LYS A 122 -4.62 3.26 26.20
N HIS A 123 -3.57 2.78 25.53
CA HIS A 123 -3.52 2.64 24.07
C HIS A 123 -4.72 1.87 23.50
N VAL A 124 -5.06 0.71 24.09
CA VAL A 124 -6.13 -0.14 23.57
C VAL A 124 -7.48 0.57 23.62
N THR A 125 -7.78 1.24 24.74
CA THR A 125 -9.03 2.00 24.92
C THR A 125 -9.12 3.18 23.96
N PHE A 126 -8.02 3.93 23.80
CA PHE A 126 -7.95 5.06 22.87
C PHE A 126 -8.28 4.63 21.43
N TRP A 127 -7.60 3.60 20.92
CA TRP A 127 -7.82 3.15 19.56
C TRP A 127 -9.16 2.44 19.36
N LYS A 128 -9.70 1.74 20.37
CA LYS A 128 -11.04 1.18 20.27
C LYS A 128 -12.11 2.27 20.07
N LYS A 129 -11.94 3.43 20.70
CA LYS A 129 -12.88 4.56 20.60
C LYS A 129 -12.67 5.37 19.31
N TYR A 130 -11.43 5.71 18.96
CA TYR A 130 -11.15 6.71 17.93
C TYR A 130 -10.64 6.16 16.60
N CYS A 131 -10.32 4.86 16.47
CA CYS A 131 -9.70 4.32 15.25
C CYS A 131 -10.51 4.62 13.97
N LYS A 132 -11.84 4.43 13.99
CA LYS A 132 -12.69 4.71 12.83
C LYS A 132 -12.69 6.19 12.44
N ILE A 133 -12.71 7.08 13.43
CA ILE A 133 -12.69 8.54 13.21
C ILE A 133 -11.33 8.96 12.65
N ILE A 134 -10.23 8.46 13.22
CA ILE A 134 -8.88 8.73 12.74
C ILE A 134 -8.72 8.25 11.29
N LEU A 135 -9.21 7.05 10.98
CA LEU A 135 -9.18 6.54 9.60
C LEU A 135 -10.03 7.40 8.67
N PHE A 136 -11.24 7.79 9.07
CA PHE A 136 -12.08 8.68 8.26
C PHE A 136 -11.37 10.00 7.94
N ILE A 137 -10.76 10.64 8.95
CA ILE A 137 -9.96 11.87 8.78
C ILE A 137 -8.75 11.61 7.86
N ALA A 138 -8.10 10.46 7.99
CA ALA A 138 -6.96 10.08 7.16
C ALA A 138 -7.30 9.94 5.66
N PHE A 139 -8.56 9.67 5.31
CA PHE A 139 -9.04 9.72 3.92
C PHE A 139 -9.55 11.11 3.51
N CYS A 140 -10.16 11.86 4.43
CA CYS A 140 -10.70 13.19 4.14
C CYS A 140 -9.62 14.25 3.89
N ILE A 141 -8.52 14.24 4.65
CA ILE A 141 -7.42 15.21 4.46
C ILE A 141 -6.85 15.12 3.03
N PRO A 142 -6.43 13.95 2.53
CA PRO A 142 -5.99 13.78 1.15
C PRO A 142 -7.00 14.28 0.12
N ALA A 143 -8.28 13.86 0.24
CA ALA A 143 -9.33 14.28 -0.70
C ALA A 143 -9.51 15.80 -0.71
N ALA A 144 -9.41 16.44 0.46
CA ALA A 144 -9.46 17.90 0.57
C ALA A 144 -8.20 18.55 0.00
N THR A 145 -7.01 17.96 0.15
CA THR A 145 -5.77 18.52 -0.42
C THR A 145 -5.68 18.39 -1.94
N THR A 146 -6.38 17.43 -2.55
CA THR A 146 -6.34 17.18 -4.00
C THR A 146 -7.51 17.79 -4.76
N TRP A 147 -8.32 18.64 -4.11
CA TRP A 147 -9.49 19.29 -4.72
C TRP A 147 -9.13 20.10 -5.98
N GLU A 148 -7.95 20.70 -6.02
CA GLU A 148 -7.49 21.52 -7.15
C GLU A 148 -7.36 20.72 -8.45
N THR A 149 -7.18 19.39 -8.35
CA THR A 149 -7.08 18.51 -9.53
C THR A 149 -8.35 18.48 -10.36
N TRP A 150 -9.50 18.86 -9.77
CA TRP A 150 -10.77 19.00 -10.49
C TRP A 150 -10.74 20.11 -11.56
N PHE A 151 -9.83 21.07 -11.43
CA PHE A 151 -9.66 22.18 -12.36
C PHE A 151 -8.51 21.95 -13.35
N PHE A 152 -7.85 20.79 -13.29
CA PHE A 152 -6.82 20.45 -14.25
C PHE A 152 -7.46 19.94 -15.54
N ASP A 153 -7.24 20.70 -16.61
CA ASP A 153 -7.56 20.26 -17.96
C ASP A 153 -6.39 19.39 -18.45
N VAL A 154 -6.59 18.07 -18.44
CA VAL A 154 -5.63 17.06 -18.88
C VAL A 154 -6.22 16.29 -20.04
N LYS A 155 -5.39 16.04 -21.06
CA LYS A 155 -5.75 15.25 -22.23
C LYS A 155 -4.81 14.06 -22.40
N LEU A 156 -5.38 12.91 -22.69
CA LEU A 156 -4.64 11.74 -23.15
C LEU A 156 -4.38 11.93 -24.65
N SER A 157 -3.10 11.97 -25.04
CA SER A 157 -2.69 12.17 -26.43
C SER A 157 -1.51 11.28 -26.79
N LEU A 158 -1.33 11.00 -28.08
CA LEU A 158 -0.18 10.24 -28.56
C LEU A 158 1.10 11.00 -28.24
N LYS A 159 2.14 10.28 -27.79
CA LYS A 159 3.44 10.88 -27.48
C LYS A 159 4.06 11.56 -28.70
N ASN A 160 3.91 10.95 -29.87
CA ASN A 160 4.26 11.53 -31.14
C ASN A 160 3.21 11.10 -32.17
N ALA A 161 2.45 12.05 -32.70
CA ALA A 161 1.41 11.77 -33.70
C ALA A 161 1.99 11.24 -35.03
N SER A 162 3.29 11.43 -35.28
CA SER A 162 3.97 10.98 -36.50
C SER A 162 4.54 9.56 -36.43
N ASP A 163 4.54 8.91 -35.25
CA ASP A 163 5.07 7.56 -35.08
C ASP A 163 3.95 6.59 -34.62
N PRO A 164 3.55 5.63 -35.47
CA PRO A 164 2.46 4.70 -35.18
C PRO A 164 2.81 3.68 -34.08
N ASN A 165 4.08 3.58 -33.68
CA ASN A 165 4.56 2.65 -32.64
C ASN A 165 4.81 3.34 -31.30
N GLN A 166 4.04 4.39 -30.96
CA GLN A 166 4.16 5.08 -29.69
C GLN A 166 2.93 4.94 -28.79
N GLY A 167 3.19 4.98 -27.48
CA GLY A 167 2.15 5.04 -26.46
C GLY A 167 1.53 6.43 -26.29
N TYR A 168 0.64 6.52 -25.32
CA TYR A 168 -0.08 7.72 -24.90
C TYR A 168 0.60 8.41 -23.70
N VAL A 169 0.46 9.72 -23.67
CA VAL A 169 0.92 10.60 -22.57
C VAL A 169 -0.25 11.46 -22.10
N TRP A 170 -0.31 11.65 -20.79
CA TRP A 170 -1.23 12.56 -20.13
C TRP A 170 -0.64 13.96 -20.18
N ASN A 171 -1.17 14.79 -21.09
CA ASN A 171 -0.69 16.13 -21.36
C ASN A 171 -1.65 17.16 -20.74
N PRO A 172 -1.18 18.06 -19.87
CA PRO A 172 -1.98 19.22 -19.49
C PRO A 172 -2.25 20.10 -20.71
N THR A 173 -3.50 20.53 -20.89
CA THR A 173 -3.85 21.47 -21.96
C THR A 173 -3.54 22.91 -21.61
N ASN A 174 -3.42 23.24 -20.32
CA ASN A 174 -3.11 24.59 -19.86
C ASN A 174 -1.71 24.63 -19.25
N THR A 175 -0.76 25.28 -19.92
CA THR A 175 0.66 25.36 -19.55
C THR A 175 0.91 26.08 -18.21
N LYS A 176 -0.07 26.82 -17.69
CA LYS A 176 0.03 27.48 -16.37
C LYS A 176 -0.14 26.51 -15.19
N ALA A 177 -0.78 25.38 -15.43
CA ALA A 177 -0.89 24.28 -14.48
C ALA A 177 -0.13 23.10 -15.06
N ILE A 178 1.20 23.10 -14.88
CA ILE A 178 1.92 21.85 -15.02
C ILE A 178 1.34 20.93 -13.92
N PRO A 179 0.70 19.79 -14.23
CA PRO A 179 0.09 18.88 -13.24
C PRO A 179 1.12 18.42 -12.20
N TRP A 180 2.39 18.51 -12.58
CA TRP A 180 3.57 18.22 -11.78
C TRP A 180 4.10 19.39 -10.93
N MET A 181 3.63 20.65 -11.06
CA MET A 181 4.25 21.83 -10.43
C MET A 181 3.37 22.78 -9.58
N GLN A 182 2.05 22.87 -9.77
CA GLN A 182 1.18 23.63 -8.82
C GLN A 182 0.61 22.75 -7.69
N THR A 183 0.20 21.53 -8.02
CA THR A 183 -0.13 20.43 -7.08
C THR A 183 0.96 20.06 -6.07
N PRO A 184 2.27 20.23 -6.32
CA PRO A 184 3.31 19.91 -5.37
C PRO A 184 3.32 20.79 -4.15
N LEU A 185 2.87 22.04 -4.13
CA LEU A 185 3.06 22.81 -2.89
C LEU A 185 2.21 22.24 -1.73
N ILE A 186 0.95 21.90 -2.00
CA ILE A 186 0.06 21.30 -1.02
C ILE A 186 0.44 19.84 -0.75
N ILE A 187 0.75 19.07 -1.80
CA ILE A 187 1.15 17.66 -1.67
C ILE A 187 2.53 17.54 -1.00
N CYS A 188 3.51 18.32 -1.43
CA CYS A 188 4.83 18.41 -0.79
C CYS A 188 4.68 18.90 0.64
N GLY A 189 3.84 19.91 0.92
CA GLY A 189 3.53 20.33 2.28
C GLY A 189 3.02 19.17 3.13
N THR A 190 2.08 18.39 2.61
CA THR A 190 1.55 17.19 3.27
C THR A 190 2.64 16.15 3.50
N VAL A 191 3.45 15.84 2.49
CA VAL A 191 4.57 14.88 2.58
C VAL A 191 5.63 15.34 3.58
N VAL A 192 5.98 16.62 3.57
CA VAL A 192 6.94 17.23 4.50
C VAL A 192 6.42 17.13 5.93
N ILE A 193 5.20 17.61 6.19
CA ILE A 193 4.60 17.60 7.53
C ILE A 193 4.50 16.18 8.07
N THR A 194 3.98 15.25 7.28
CA THR A 194 3.82 13.84 7.67
C THR A 194 5.16 13.15 7.91
N ALA A 195 6.17 13.38 7.06
CA ALA A 195 7.52 12.85 7.24
C ALA A 195 8.18 13.43 8.50
N THR A 196 8.08 14.74 8.73
CA THR A 196 8.61 15.39 9.95
C THR A 196 7.96 14.84 11.21
N LEU A 197 6.63 14.71 11.24
CA LEU A 197 5.92 14.14 12.38
C LEU A 197 6.32 12.67 12.63
N SER A 198 6.41 11.88 11.56
CA SER A 198 6.84 10.48 11.65
C SER A 198 8.27 10.35 12.16
N PHE A 199 9.17 11.23 11.71
CA PHE A 199 10.55 11.30 12.19
C PHE A 199 10.60 11.60 13.69
N LEU A 200 9.90 12.63 14.15
CA LEU A 200 9.86 13.01 15.57
C LEU A 200 9.31 11.88 16.45
N MET A 201 8.23 11.22 16.02
CA MET A 201 7.66 10.07 16.72
C MET A 201 8.63 8.89 16.78
N ASN A 202 9.28 8.56 15.67
CA ASN A 202 10.27 7.47 15.63
C ASN A 202 11.49 7.78 16.49
N CYS A 203 12.00 9.03 16.49
CA CYS A 203 13.07 9.47 17.37
C CYS A 203 12.70 9.32 18.85
N TYR A 204 11.49 9.71 19.22
CA TYR A 204 11.00 9.54 20.60
C TYR A 204 10.95 8.07 21.02
N VAL A 205 10.41 7.19 20.16
CA VAL A 205 10.33 5.75 20.44
C VAL A 205 11.74 5.14 20.56
N CYS A 206 12.66 5.49 19.66
CA CYS A 206 14.05 5.05 19.74
C CYS A 206 14.72 5.50 21.04
N TRP A 207 14.57 6.78 21.41
CA TRP A 207 15.10 7.31 22.68
C TRP A 207 14.53 6.56 23.89
N TYR A 208 13.21 6.31 23.91
CA TYR A 208 12.56 5.56 24.98
C TYR A 208 13.12 4.13 25.10
N LEU A 209 13.26 3.42 23.97
CA LEU A 209 13.81 2.07 23.93
C LEU A 209 15.26 2.02 24.44
N LEU A 210 16.09 3.01 24.07
CA LEU A 210 17.46 3.13 24.56
C LEU A 210 17.52 3.38 26.07
N LYS A 211 16.65 4.24 26.60
CA LYS A 211 16.54 4.51 28.04
C LYS A 211 16.09 3.26 28.81
N GLN A 212 15.14 2.51 28.27
CA GLN A 212 14.66 1.27 28.89
C GLN A 212 15.74 0.18 28.93
N LYS A 213 16.57 0.05 27.88
CA LYS A 213 17.70 -0.90 27.85
C LYS A 213 18.75 -0.60 28.93
N LYS A 214 18.93 0.68 29.29
CA LYS A 214 19.85 1.11 30.36
C LYS A 214 19.27 0.86 31.76
N ASN A 215 17.96 1.06 31.96
CA ASN A 215 17.27 0.83 33.23
C ASN A 215 16.66 -0.58 33.33
N LYS A 216 17.51 -1.62 33.33
CA LYS A 216 17.09 -3.04 33.37
C LYS A 216 16.20 -3.46 34.58
N ASN A 217 16.04 -2.62 35.60
CA ASN A 217 15.50 -3.04 36.90
C ASN A 217 14.08 -2.57 37.26
N GLY A 218 13.27 -1.98 36.36
CA GLY A 218 11.91 -1.57 36.80
C GLY A 218 10.85 -1.19 35.77
N GLY A 219 11.15 -1.20 34.46
CA GLY A 219 10.17 -0.83 33.43
C GLY A 219 9.43 -2.03 32.85
N LYS A 220 8.12 -1.90 32.59
CA LYS A 220 7.34 -2.91 31.83
C LYS A 220 7.93 -3.05 30.42
N MET A 221 8.58 -4.18 30.16
CA MET A 221 9.29 -4.43 28.90
C MET A 221 8.31 -4.40 27.72
N ILE A 222 8.64 -3.66 26.65
CA ILE A 222 7.87 -3.67 25.41
C ILE A 222 7.88 -5.10 24.84
N SER A 223 6.73 -5.58 24.37
CA SER A 223 6.63 -6.94 23.84
C SER A 223 7.51 -7.10 22.60
N LYS A 224 8.09 -8.30 22.41
CA LYS A 224 8.88 -8.60 21.19
C LYS A 224 8.05 -8.37 19.91
N GLN A 225 6.74 -8.56 19.99
CA GLN A 225 5.83 -8.33 18.87
C GLN A 225 5.70 -6.84 18.55
N ASP A 226 5.53 -5.99 19.55
CA ASP A 226 5.45 -4.54 19.35
C ASP A 226 6.76 -3.96 18.80
N LEU A 227 7.92 -4.53 19.20
CA LEU A 227 9.21 -4.15 18.63
C LEU A 227 9.32 -4.47 17.14
N LYS A 228 8.82 -5.65 16.70
CA LYS A 228 8.79 -6.01 15.28
C LYS A 228 7.85 -5.09 14.49
N LEU A 229 6.70 -4.73 15.06
CA LEU A 229 5.77 -3.78 14.44
C LEU A 229 6.32 -2.34 14.42
N PHE A 230 7.16 -1.97 15.38
CA PHE A 230 7.92 -0.72 15.33
C PHE A 230 8.96 -0.75 14.21
N LEU A 231 9.73 -1.83 14.08
CA LEU A 231 10.70 -1.98 12.99
C LEU A 231 10.03 -1.95 11.61
N TYR A 232 8.85 -2.57 11.48
CA TYR A 232 8.01 -2.43 10.29
C TYR A 232 7.72 -0.96 9.94
N ASN A 233 7.26 -0.17 10.90
CA ASN A 233 7.00 1.26 10.69
C ASN A 233 8.26 2.06 10.38
N LEU A 234 9.40 1.69 10.98
CA LEU A 234 10.67 2.33 10.68
C LEU A 234 11.08 2.09 9.21
N LEU A 235 10.87 0.86 8.70
CA LEU A 235 11.14 0.54 7.30
C LEU A 235 10.22 1.34 6.36
N ILE A 236 8.93 1.46 6.66
CA ILE A 236 8.00 2.32 5.90
C ILE A 236 8.46 3.77 5.93
N PHE A 237 8.83 4.28 7.11
CA PHE A 237 9.33 5.65 7.22
C PHE A 237 10.58 5.87 6.35
N LEU A 238 11.49 4.90 6.27
CA LEU A 238 12.67 5.00 5.41
C LEU A 238 12.30 5.07 3.92
N THR A 239 11.31 4.30 3.46
CA THR A 239 10.85 4.41 2.07
C THR A 239 10.18 5.76 1.81
N GLN A 240 9.42 6.29 2.77
CA GLN A 240 8.84 7.62 2.71
C GLN A 240 9.88 8.74 2.72
N ALA A 241 10.97 8.58 3.47
CA ALA A 241 12.05 9.56 3.51
C ALA A 241 12.68 9.76 2.12
N VAL A 242 12.78 8.69 1.32
CA VAL A 242 13.23 8.79 -0.09
C VAL A 242 12.24 9.60 -0.93
N GLN A 243 10.93 9.36 -0.75
CA GLN A 243 9.89 10.15 -1.43
C GLN A 243 9.95 11.63 -1.04
N PHE A 244 10.13 11.92 0.25
CA PHE A 244 10.33 13.28 0.75
C PHE A 244 11.51 13.97 0.06
N CYS A 245 12.66 13.31 -0.03
CA CYS A 245 13.83 13.86 -0.73
C CYS A 245 13.53 14.17 -2.20
N LEU A 246 12.80 13.29 -2.90
CA LEU A 246 12.41 13.54 -4.29
C LEU A 246 11.45 14.73 -4.42
N GLN A 247 10.47 14.87 -3.53
CA GLN A 247 9.58 16.02 -3.52
C GLN A 247 10.32 17.33 -3.27
N MET A 248 11.33 17.32 -2.38
CA MET A 248 12.20 18.48 -2.16
C MET A 248 13.01 18.85 -3.42
N VAL A 249 13.48 17.86 -4.18
CA VAL A 249 14.16 18.12 -5.46
C VAL A 249 13.22 18.80 -6.46
N PHE A 250 11.98 18.33 -6.59
CA PHE A 250 10.99 18.93 -7.49
C PHE A 250 10.57 20.34 -7.06
N LEU A 251 10.57 20.61 -5.75
CA LEU A 251 10.24 21.92 -5.21
C LEU A 251 11.38 22.94 -5.41
N LEU A 252 12.63 22.51 -5.21
CA LEU A 252 13.79 23.41 -5.16
C LEU A 252 14.47 23.61 -6.51
N LEU A 253 14.36 22.66 -7.44
CA LEU A 253 15.09 22.71 -8.71
C LEU A 253 14.16 22.98 -9.90
N PRO A 254 14.56 23.85 -10.84
CA PRO A 254 13.77 24.13 -12.03
C PRO A 254 13.80 22.95 -13.02
N PRO A 255 12.75 22.82 -13.87
CA PRO A 255 12.76 21.90 -15.00
C PRO A 255 13.98 22.14 -15.90
N GLY A 256 14.69 21.07 -16.26
CA GLY A 256 15.92 21.13 -17.06
C GLY A 256 17.21 20.91 -16.27
N HIS A 257 17.18 21.03 -14.94
CA HIS A 257 18.32 20.64 -14.11
C HIS A 257 18.57 19.12 -14.17
N ILE A 258 19.82 18.65 -14.23
CA ILE A 258 20.16 17.22 -14.34
C ILE A 258 19.52 16.39 -13.21
N LEU A 259 19.60 16.89 -11.96
CA LEU A 259 18.97 16.25 -10.81
C LEU A 259 17.44 16.19 -10.92
N TYR A 260 16.80 17.17 -11.55
CA TYR A 260 15.35 17.17 -11.78
C TYR A 260 14.96 16.05 -12.76
N SER A 261 15.68 15.93 -13.89
CA SER A 261 15.48 14.86 -14.86
C SER A 261 15.77 13.47 -14.28
N PHE A 262 16.79 13.36 -13.44
CA PHE A 262 17.09 12.14 -12.70
C PHE A 262 15.97 11.78 -11.72
N ALA A 263 15.49 12.76 -10.94
CA ALA A 263 14.40 12.59 -9.99
C ALA A 263 13.12 12.09 -10.68
N ILE A 264 12.76 12.64 -11.85
CA ILE A 264 11.64 12.14 -12.66
C ILE A 264 11.82 10.67 -13.04
N SER A 265 13.05 10.29 -13.42
CA SER A 265 13.35 8.92 -13.88
C SER A 265 13.22 7.89 -12.76
N ILE A 266 13.65 8.23 -11.54
CA ILE A 266 13.61 7.34 -10.38
C ILE A 266 12.27 7.37 -9.62
N GLN A 267 11.47 8.43 -9.78
CA GLN A 267 10.19 8.62 -9.07
C GLN A 267 9.27 7.39 -9.16
N PHE A 268 9.19 6.76 -10.33
CA PHE A 268 8.33 5.58 -10.51
C PHE A 268 8.77 4.39 -9.65
N PHE A 269 10.08 4.16 -9.52
CA PHE A 269 10.60 3.11 -8.66
C PHE A 269 10.37 3.41 -7.19
N VAL A 270 10.52 4.67 -6.77
CA VAL A 270 10.25 5.07 -5.38
C VAL A 270 8.77 4.89 -5.04
N MET A 271 7.85 5.22 -5.96
CA MET A 271 6.42 4.97 -5.77
C MET A 271 6.09 3.48 -5.64
N ASP A 272 6.72 2.62 -6.44
CA ASP A 272 6.56 1.19 -6.29
C ASP A 272 7.08 0.69 -4.95
N VAL A 273 8.28 1.09 -4.56
CA VAL A 273 8.86 0.67 -3.28
C VAL A 273 7.93 1.09 -2.14
N ASN A 274 7.42 2.32 -2.15
CA ASN A 274 6.48 2.79 -1.15
C ASN A 274 5.17 1.99 -1.12
N SER A 275 4.63 1.62 -2.28
CA SER A 275 3.32 0.96 -2.37
C SER A 275 3.41 -0.56 -2.21
N LEU A 276 4.51 -1.19 -2.63
CA LEU A 276 4.67 -2.63 -2.74
C LEU A 276 5.47 -3.22 -1.58
N ALA A 277 6.51 -2.54 -1.10
CA ALA A 277 7.33 -3.05 0.00
C ALA A 277 6.57 -3.29 1.32
N PRO A 278 5.51 -2.52 1.69
CA PRO A 278 4.79 -2.75 2.94
C PRO A 278 4.21 -4.16 3.10
N ALA A 279 3.78 -4.82 2.02
CA ALA A 279 3.32 -6.22 2.08
C ALA A 279 4.46 -7.15 2.52
N TRP A 280 5.61 -7.04 1.86
CA TRP A 280 6.79 -7.82 2.20
C TRP A 280 7.27 -7.56 3.63
N PHE A 281 7.30 -6.29 4.05
CA PHE A 281 7.71 -5.94 5.41
C PHE A 281 6.79 -6.55 6.46
N ILE A 282 5.46 -6.53 6.27
CA ILE A 282 4.56 -7.11 7.27
C ILE A 282 4.67 -8.63 7.33
N LEU A 283 4.89 -9.28 6.19
CA LEU A 283 5.10 -10.72 6.11
C LEU A 283 6.32 -11.13 6.96
N PHE A 284 7.45 -10.42 6.81
CA PHE A 284 8.65 -10.73 7.60
C PHE A 284 8.49 -10.41 9.08
N MET A 285 7.84 -9.29 9.42
CA MET A 285 7.75 -8.80 10.80
C MET A 285 6.65 -9.47 11.62
N SER A 286 5.55 -9.91 11.00
CA SER A 286 4.40 -10.51 11.71
C SER A 286 4.46 -12.05 11.66
N SER A 287 4.85 -12.66 12.78
CA SER A 287 4.76 -14.13 12.92
C SER A 287 3.32 -14.63 12.88
N ALA A 288 2.38 -13.87 13.46
CA ALA A 288 0.96 -14.20 13.45
C ALA A 288 0.38 -14.28 12.03
N LEU A 289 0.79 -13.34 11.15
CA LEU A 289 0.39 -13.35 9.75
C LEU A 289 0.98 -14.56 9.02
N ARG A 290 2.29 -14.80 9.14
CA ARG A 290 2.95 -15.97 8.52
C ARG A 290 2.32 -17.28 8.94
N THR A 291 2.11 -17.50 10.24
CA THR A 291 1.44 -18.72 10.72
C THR A 291 0.03 -18.84 10.16
N SER A 292 -0.73 -17.75 10.11
CA SER A 292 -2.11 -17.79 9.57
C SER A 292 -2.14 -18.08 8.07
N ILE A 293 -1.18 -17.56 7.30
CA ILE A 293 -1.03 -17.87 5.87
C ILE A 293 -0.61 -19.33 5.67
N MET A 294 0.35 -19.82 6.45
CA MET A 294 0.77 -21.24 6.40
C MET A 294 -0.37 -22.18 6.80
N ASP A 295 -1.15 -21.83 7.83
CA ASP A 295 -2.33 -22.59 8.26
C ASP A 295 -3.40 -22.61 7.17
N PHE A 296 -3.59 -21.49 6.46
CA PHE A 296 -4.51 -21.40 5.34
C PHE A 296 -4.11 -22.38 4.23
N PHE A 297 -2.88 -22.33 3.74
CA PHE A 297 -2.40 -23.24 2.70
C PHE A 297 -2.29 -24.71 3.19
N GLY A 298 -1.97 -24.92 4.47
CA GLY A 298 -1.90 -26.25 5.09
C GLY A 298 -3.27 -26.94 5.16
N LYS A 299 -4.33 -26.21 5.53
CA LYS A 299 -5.70 -26.74 5.54
C LYS A 299 -6.22 -27.04 4.14
N THR A 300 -5.83 -26.26 3.13
CA THR A 300 -6.18 -26.53 1.73
C THR A 300 -5.50 -27.81 1.23
N ARG A 301 -4.27 -28.12 1.66
CA ARG A 301 -3.62 -29.39 1.32
C ARG A 301 -4.36 -30.62 1.87
N VAL A 302 -4.84 -30.56 3.11
CA VAL A 302 -5.55 -31.70 3.74
C VAL A 302 -6.92 -31.94 3.09
N SER A 303 -7.63 -30.88 2.72
CA SER A 303 -8.93 -31.00 2.05
C SER A 303 -8.83 -31.49 0.60
N VAL A 304 -7.80 -31.06 -0.15
CA VAL A 304 -7.55 -31.57 -1.52
C VAL A 304 -7.09 -33.03 -1.50
N PHE A 305 -6.27 -33.44 -0.52
CA PHE A 305 -5.91 -34.86 -0.36
C PHE A 305 -7.13 -35.73 -0.02
N MET A 306 -8.04 -35.28 0.86
CA MET A 306 -9.24 -36.05 1.18
C MET A 306 -10.21 -36.20 0.00
N ILE A 307 -10.30 -35.20 -0.89
CA ILE A 307 -11.12 -35.28 -2.10
C ILE A 307 -10.47 -36.23 -3.13
N SER A 308 -9.14 -36.22 -3.25
CA SER A 308 -8.37 -37.14 -4.11
C SER A 308 -8.44 -38.61 -3.64
N THR A 309 -8.46 -38.86 -2.32
CA THR A 309 -8.59 -40.23 -1.79
C THR A 309 -10.02 -40.77 -1.84
N ASN A 310 -11.04 -39.92 -1.89
CA ASN A 310 -12.45 -40.35 -2.01
C ASN A 310 -12.95 -40.56 -3.44
N SER A 311 -12.19 -40.17 -4.47
CA SER A 311 -12.51 -40.48 -5.87
C SER A 311 -12.06 -41.89 -6.31
N GLY A 312 -11.47 -42.69 -5.42
CA GLY A 312 -10.91 -44.02 -5.74
C GLY A 312 -11.54 -45.22 -5.02
N VAL A 313 -12.53 -45.04 -4.14
CA VAL A 313 -13.15 -46.17 -3.43
C VAL A 313 -14.67 -46.09 -3.58
N GLY A 314 -15.13 -46.44 -4.77
CA GLY A 314 -16.39 -47.15 -4.87
C GLY A 314 -16.22 -48.51 -4.22
N ASN A 315 -16.70 -48.67 -3.00
CA ASN A 315 -17.34 -49.92 -2.62
C ASN A 315 -18.27 -49.72 -1.43
N HIS A 316 -19.54 -50.03 -1.73
CA HIS A 316 -20.61 -50.31 -0.81
C HIS A 316 -20.12 -51.06 0.42
N HIS A 317 -20.46 -50.57 1.62
CA HIS A 317 -21.07 -51.46 2.60
C HIS A 317 -22.02 -50.71 3.54
N LEU A 318 -23.22 -51.27 3.58
CA LEU A 318 -24.41 -50.82 4.27
C LEU A 318 -24.21 -50.74 5.80
N ARG A 319 -24.59 -49.58 6.33
CA ARG A 319 -25.65 -49.39 7.34
C ARG A 319 -26.08 -50.67 8.11
N MET A 320 -25.69 -50.77 9.39
CA MET A 320 -26.63 -51.21 10.43
C MET A 320 -26.40 -50.43 11.73
N ARG A 321 -27.44 -49.71 12.11
CA ARG A 321 -27.63 -48.95 13.34
C ARG A 321 -28.43 -49.88 14.25
N ASN A 322 -27.82 -50.45 15.27
CA ASN A 322 -28.55 -51.24 16.27
C ASN A 322 -28.77 -50.37 17.50
N THR A 323 -30.00 -49.84 17.60
CA THR A 323 -30.58 -49.29 18.81
C THR A 323 -31.11 -50.44 19.66
N GLY A 324 -30.55 -50.62 20.85
CA GLY A 324 -31.07 -51.53 21.87
C GLY A 324 -31.20 -50.80 23.20
N THR A 325 -32.44 -50.58 23.61
CA THR A 325 -32.88 -50.00 24.87
C THR A 325 -33.04 -51.07 25.97
N SER A 326 -32.78 -50.65 27.22
CA SER A 326 -33.44 -51.00 28.50
C SER A 326 -33.23 -52.36 29.21
N SER A 327 -33.18 -52.22 30.56
CA SER A 327 -33.35 -53.17 31.69
C SER A 327 -32.20 -54.17 31.92
N ASN A 328 -31.60 -54.33 33.11
CA ASN A 328 -31.98 -54.02 34.51
C ASN A 328 -30.88 -53.26 35.26
#